data_AF-R7UUS9-F1
#
_entry.id   AF-R7UUS9-F1
#
_cell.length_a   1.000
_cell.length_b   1.000
_cell.length_c   1.000
_cell.angle_alpha   90.00
_cell.angle_beta   90.00
_cell.angle_gamma   90.00
#
_symmetry.space_group_name_H-M   'P 1'
#
loop_
_entity.id
_entity.type
_entity.pdbx_description
1 polymer ?
#
loop_
_entity_poly.entity_id
_entity_poly.type
_entity_poly.pdbx_seq_one_letter_code
_entity_poly.pdbx_strand_id
1 'polypeptide(L)' 'RIYLSMLVTNCSGERSFSTLKRVKNELRSTMGHQRLNNLSLMAIEHEVMAGICSDDFIRDFAGRKARKVELKI' A
#
# COMPACT_ATOMS: atom_id res chain seq x y z
N ARG A 1 0.41 18.33 -28.07
CA ARG A 1 -0.27 18.22 -26.75
C ARG A 1 0.29 17.10 -25.85
N ILE A 2 0.98 16.09 -26.38
CA ILE A 2 1.53 14.96 -25.60
C ILE A 2 2.80 15.33 -24.78
N TYR A 3 3.62 16.27 -25.29
CA TYR A 3 4.84 16.69 -24.59
C TYR A 3 4.60 17.30 -23.19
N LEU A 4 3.48 18.00 -23.00
CA LEU A 4 3.18 18.65 -21.72
C LEU A 4 2.74 17.64 -20.65
N SER A 5 2.00 16.59 -21.02
CA SER A 5 1.62 15.53 -20.08
C SER A 5 2.82 14.68 -19.67
N MET A 6 3.77 14.43 -20.58
CA MET A 6 4.99 13.66 -20.28
C MET A 6 5.85 14.31 -19.18
N LEU A 7 6.01 15.64 -19.20
CA LEU A 7 6.79 16.36 -18.20
C LEU A 7 6.15 16.29 -16.81
N VAL A 8 4.82 16.46 -16.74
CA VAL A 8 4.05 16.38 -15.49
C VAL A 8 4.06 14.96 -14.92
N THR A 9 3.92 13.94 -15.78
CA THR A 9 4.03 12.54 -15.35
C THR A 9 5.44 12.18 -14.92
N ASN A 10 6.48 12.73 -15.55
CA ASN A 10 7.87 12.45 -15.19
C ASN A 10 8.20 12.99 -13.79
N CYS A 11 7.84 14.25 -13.50
CA CYS A 11 8.02 14.83 -12.16
C CYS A 11 7.25 14.06 -11.08
N SER A 12 6.01 13.65 -11.38
CA SER A 12 5.22 12.82 -10.45
C SER A 12 5.85 11.44 -10.24
N GLY A 13 6.32 10.80 -11.31
CA GLY A 13 7.00 9.50 -11.26
C GLY A 13 8.30 9.57 -10.46
N GLU A 14 9.13 10.59 -10.69
CA GLU A 14 10.38 10.83 -9.93
C GLU A 14 10.10 11.00 -8.43
N ARG A 15 9.06 11.76 -8.05
CA ARG A 15 8.63 11.87 -6.66
C ARG A 15 8.21 10.52 -6.07
N SER A 16 7.38 9.75 -6.79
CA SER A 16 6.94 8.42 -6.36
C SER A 16 8.08 7.40 -6.27
N PHE A 17 9.06 7.44 -7.17
CA PHE A 17 10.24 6.57 -7.10
C PHE A 17 11.21 6.98 -5.99
N SER A 18 11.32 8.27 -5.69
CA SER A 18 12.11 8.77 -4.56
C SER A 18 11.55 8.27 -3.23
N THR A 19 10.22 8.33 -3.05
CA THR A 19 9.57 7.78 -1.85
C THR A 19 9.68 6.26 -1.79
N LEU A 20 9.46 5.56 -2.91
CA LEU A 20 9.61 4.11 -2.99
C LEU A 20 11.05 3.65 -2.71
N LYS A 21 12.05 4.43 -3.14
CA LYS A 21 13.47 4.20 -2.80
C LYS A 21 13.70 4.29 -1.29
N ARG A 22 13.11 5.28 -0.61
CA ARG A 22 13.21 5.41 0.86
C ARG A 22 12.54 4.23 1.57
N VAL A 23 11.32 3.86 1.16
CA VAL A 23 10.59 2.69 1.69
C VAL A 23 11.37 1.39 1.49
N LYS A 24 11.92 1.17 0.29
CA LYS A 24 12.71 -0.03 -0.03
C LYS A 24 14.06 -0.07 0.70
N ASN A 25 14.66 1.09 0.98
CA ASN A 25 15.94 1.16 1.67
C ASN A 25 15.78 0.92 3.18
N GLU A 26 14.74 1.50 3.80
CA GLU A 26 14.41 1.29 5.21
C GLU A 26 13.92 -0.15 5.50
N LEU A 27 13.10 -0.73 4.61
CA LEU A 27 12.46 -2.05 4.83
C LEU A 27 13.11 -3.19 4.04
N ARG A 28 14.40 -3.03 3.67
CA ARG A 28 15.09 -3.81 2.63
C ARG A 28 15.15 -5.33 2.85
N SER A 29 14.95 -5.82 4.07
CA SER A 29 15.04 -7.24 4.43
C SER A 29 13.71 -7.89 4.80
N THR A 30 12.63 -7.13 4.98
CA THR A 30 11.37 -7.65 5.55
C THR A 30 10.18 -7.62 4.60
N MET A 31 10.24 -6.84 3.52
CA MET A 31 9.11 -6.67 2.60
C MET A 31 9.35 -7.32 1.23
N GLY A 32 8.57 -8.36 0.92
CA GLY A 32 8.58 -9.01 -0.40
C GLY A 32 7.93 -8.17 -1.51
N HIS A 33 8.30 -8.45 -2.76
CA HIS A 33 7.82 -7.71 -3.95
C HIS A 33 6.30 -7.65 -4.08
N GLN A 34 5.59 -8.77 -3.83
CA GLN A 34 4.13 -8.81 -3.88
C GLN A 34 3.50 -7.87 -2.85
N ARG A 35 4.01 -7.84 -1.62
CA ARG A 35 3.51 -6.96 -0.56
C ARG A 35 3.73 -5.49 -0.90
N LEU A 36 4.89 -5.15 -1.47
CA LEU A 36 5.17 -3.80 -1.94
C LEU A 36 4.19 -3.37 -3.04
N ASN A 37 3.95 -4.23 -4.03
CA ASN A 37 3.05 -3.94 -5.14
C ASN A 37 1.60 -3.72 -4.67
N ASN A 38 1.12 -4.57 -3.76
CA ASN A 38 -0.22 -4.44 -3.19
C ASN A 38 -0.37 -3.14 -2.39
N LEU A 39 0.65 -2.76 -1.61
CA LEU A 39 0.65 -1.49 -0.87
C LEU A 39 0.71 -0.27 -1.79
N SER A 40 1.50 -0.31 -2.87
CA SER A 40 1.51 0.78 -3.85
C SER A 40 0.17 0.92 -4.56
N LEU A 41 -0.49 -0.19 -4.87
CA LEU A 41 -1.82 -0.17 -5.47
C LEU A 41 -2.84 0.45 -4.50
N MET A 42 -2.82 0.07 -3.23
CA MET A 42 -3.68 0.68 -2.19
C MET A 42 -3.41 2.17 -2.00
N ALA A 43 -2.16 2.62 -2.13
CA ALA A 43 -1.80 4.03 -2.01
C ALA A 43 -2.24 4.87 -3.23
N ILE A 44 -2.25 4.28 -4.43
CA ILE A 44 -2.79 4.91 -5.63
C ILE A 44 -4.32 5.03 -5.51
N GLU A 45 -4.98 3.94 -5.13
CA GLU A 45 -6.44 3.84 -4.97
C GLU A 45 -6.93 4.33 -3.59
N HIS A 46 -6.18 5.22 -2.94
CA HIS A 46 -6.47 5.61 -1.56
C HIS A 46 -7.85 6.28 -1.41
N GLU A 47 -8.35 6.94 -2.45
CA GLU A 47 -9.67 7.58 -2.45
C GLU A 47 -10.79 6.55 -2.34
N VAL A 48 -10.64 5.41 -3.03
CA VAL A 48 -11.58 4.28 -2.95
C VAL A 48 -11.48 3.62 -1.57
N MET A 49 -10.26 3.49 -1.05
CA MET A 49 -10.02 2.94 0.30
C MET A 49 -10.60 3.84 1.41
N ALA A 50 -10.62 5.16 1.22
CA ALA A 50 -11.20 6.11 2.16
C ALA A 50 -12.73 5.99 2.26
N GLY A 51 -13.39 5.51 1.20
CA GLY A 51 -14.83 5.23 1.20
C GLY A 51 -15.21 3.90 1.88
N ILE A 52 -14.24 3.03 2.15
CA ILE A 52 -14.46 1.74 2.81
C ILE A 52 -14.26 1.94 4.32
N CYS A 53 -15.21 1.46 5.14
CA CYS A 53 -15.11 1.56 6.60
C CYS A 53 -13.83 0.86 7.08
N SER A 54 -12.84 1.66 7.50
CA SER A 54 -11.53 1.16 7.91
C SER A 54 -11.62 0.32 9.19
N ASP A 55 -12.58 0.60 10.06
CA ASP A 55 -12.77 -0.11 11.33
C ASP A 55 -13.20 -1.56 11.12
N ASP A 56 -14.09 -1.82 10.16
CA ASP A 56 -14.53 -3.18 9.83
C ASP A 56 -13.38 -4.00 9.23
N PHE A 57 -12.60 -3.39 8.35
CA PHE A 57 -11.42 -4.02 7.77
C PHE A 57 -10.35 -4.34 8.82
N ILE A 58 -10.08 -3.39 9.73
CA ILE A 58 -9.13 -3.59 10.83
C ILE A 58 -9.60 -4.71 11.75
N ARG A 59 -10.90 -4.76 12.07
CA ARG A 59 -11.50 -5.82 12.90
C ARG A 59 -11.39 -7.20 12.25
N ASP A 60 -11.71 -7.33 10.97
CA ASP A 60 -11.57 -8.60 10.23
C ASP A 60 -10.10 -9.03 10.12
N PHE A 61 -9.20 -8.09 9.79
CA PHE A 61 -7.76 -8.37 9.75
C PHE A 61 -7.20 -8.79 11.11
N ALA A 62 -7.62 -8.12 12.19
CA ALA A 62 -7.24 -8.46 13.56
C ALA A 62 -7.78 -9.85 13.96
N GLY A 63 -9.02 -10.18 13.61
CA GLY A 63 -9.61 -11.50 13.85
C GLY A 63 -8.85 -12.62 13.13
N ARG A 64 -8.47 -12.42 11.86
CA ARG A 64 -7.69 -13.40 11.08
C ARG A 64 -6.25 -13.57 11.57
N LYS A 65 -5.64 -12.52 12.10
CA LYS A 65 -4.26 -12.53 12.63
C LYS A 65 -4.18 -12.93 14.11
N ALA A 66 -5.32 -13.02 14.79
CA ALA A 66 -5.39 -13.40 16.19
C ALA A 66 -4.92 -14.86 16.36
N ARG A 67 -3.79 -15.03 17.05
CA ARG A 67 -3.17 -16.34 17.32
C ARG A 67 -3.93 -17.17 18.37
N LYS A 68 -4.94 -16.60 19.03
CA LYS A 68 -5.78 -17.21 20.06
C LYS A 68 -7.23 -17.20 19.59
N VAL A 69 -7.61 -18.17 18.77
CA VAL A 69 -9.03 -18.48 18.54
C VAL A 69 -9.39 -19.55 19.57
N GLU A 70 -10.44 -19.31 20.37
CA GLU A 70 -10.99 -20.36 21.25
C GLU A 70 -11.48 -21.51 20.37
N LEU A 71 -10.80 -22.66 20.49
CA LEU A 71 -11.31 -23.94 20.01
C LEU A 71 -12.54 -24.25 20.85
N LYS A 72 -13.73 -24.11 20.26
CA LYS A 72 -14.94 -24.72 20.82
C LYS A 72 -14.77 -26.24 20.69
N ILE A 73 -14.40 -26.87 21.81
CA ILE A 73 -14.49 -28.32 22.04
C ILE A 73 -15.94 -28.62 22.42
#